data_AF-A0A929W455-F1
#
_entry.id   AF-A0A929W455-F1
#
_cell.length_a   1.000
_cell.length_b   1.000
_cell.length_c   1.000
_cell.angle_alpha   90.00
_cell.angle_beta   90.00
_cell.angle_gamma   90.00
#
_symmetry.space_group_name_H-M   'P 1'
#
loop_
_entity.id
_entity.type
_entity.pdbx_description
1 polymer ?
#
loop_
_entity_poly.entity_id
_entity_poly.type
_entity_poly.pdbx_seq_one_letter_code
_entity_poly.pdbx_strand_id
1 'polypeptide(L)'
;MSQTLATVEDLTTPLLMTGQTNVTFTNPATQDNKIDVNVKRAVSRLDVVLYYDWDKLIPNQQRGLYTFLQFPSKTFVGANADITGRVDGAKTQVADLTAQPAPLTATDPVPTSELPSVYINEYDISAKTAATDPAPYVLLELPAILGDGNPLNGIFPPPAGGDFSTTPVKSYYKVILPRKIERNCRYVLHAHVVGPGSPTADQAVVLQFTLTVRPWIETNVPGFDGTTHENI
;
A
#
# COMPACT_ATOMS: atom_id res chain seq x y z
N MET A 1 8.96 -16.77 -2.70
CA MET A 1 10.01 -16.29 -1.78
C MET A 1 9.52 -14.96 -1.21
N SER A 2 9.41 -14.84 0.11
CA SER A 2 9.05 -13.58 0.76
C SER A 2 10.21 -12.61 0.60
N GLN A 3 9.94 -11.39 0.13
CA GLN A 3 10.93 -10.32 0.05
C GLN A 3 10.47 -9.18 0.94
N THR A 4 11.38 -8.60 1.73
CA THR A 4 11.08 -7.41 2.51
C THR A 4 10.88 -6.24 1.54
N LEU A 5 9.66 -5.71 1.47
CA LEU A 5 9.43 -4.42 0.81
C LEU A 5 10.19 -3.35 1.60
N ALA A 6 10.98 -2.53 0.91
CA ALA A 6 11.73 -1.46 1.55
C ALA A 6 10.74 -0.46 2.16
N THR A 7 10.79 -0.32 3.48
CA THR A 7 10.12 0.79 4.16
C THR A 7 10.91 2.07 3.91
N VAL A 8 10.25 3.21 4.06
CA VAL A 8 10.91 4.53 3.93
C VAL A 8 12.07 4.68 4.91
N GLU A 9 11.94 4.11 6.11
CA GLU A 9 12.92 4.22 7.20
C GLU A 9 14.13 3.29 7.01
N ASP A 10 13.97 2.19 6.29
CA ASP A 10 15.03 1.21 6.02
C ASP A 10 15.91 1.54 4.79
N LEU A 11 15.62 2.66 4.11
CA LEU A 11 16.26 2.97 2.84
C LEU A 11 17.71 3.46 3.05
N THR A 12 18.65 2.53 2.94
CA THR A 12 20.10 2.81 3.01
C THR A 12 20.71 3.15 1.64
N THR A 13 19.99 2.94 0.55
CA THR A 13 20.43 3.19 -0.84
C THR A 13 19.59 4.26 -1.53
N PRO A 14 20.17 5.12 -2.39
CA PRO A 14 19.42 6.15 -3.09
C PRO A 14 18.32 5.58 -3.99
N LEU A 15 17.22 6.33 -4.14
CA LEU A 15 16.17 5.96 -5.08
C LEU A 15 16.62 6.20 -6.52
N LEU A 16 16.40 5.22 -7.39
CA LEU A 16 16.62 5.36 -8.82
C LEU A 16 15.71 6.47 -9.38
N MET A 17 16.30 7.38 -10.15
CA MET A 17 15.57 8.41 -10.89
C MET A 17 15.90 8.33 -12.38
N THR A 18 14.90 8.57 -13.22
CA THR A 18 15.00 8.42 -14.69
C THR A 18 14.30 9.60 -15.36
N GLY A 19 14.91 10.15 -16.40
CA GLY A 19 14.31 11.20 -17.23
C GLY A 19 14.58 10.92 -18.71
N GLN A 20 13.62 11.27 -19.56
CA GLN A 20 13.77 11.20 -21.01
C GLN A 20 13.14 12.44 -21.62
N THR A 21 13.80 13.00 -22.62
CA THR A 21 13.26 14.09 -23.44
C THR A 21 13.57 13.80 -24.90
N ASN A 22 12.65 14.12 -25.79
CA ASN A 22 12.86 13.98 -27.22
C ASN A 22 13.51 15.26 -27.72
N VAL A 23 14.67 15.14 -28.37
CA VAL A 23 15.41 16.29 -28.89
C VAL A 23 15.50 16.18 -30.40
N THR A 24 15.22 17.27 -31.10
CA THR A 24 15.49 17.41 -32.54
C THR A 24 16.56 18.47 -32.72
N PHE A 25 17.72 18.07 -33.27
CA PHE A 25 18.82 18.98 -33.53
C PHE A 25 18.70 19.55 -34.95
N THR A 26 18.45 20.85 -35.07
CA THR A 26 18.27 21.50 -36.38
C THR A 26 19.60 21.94 -37.02
N ASN A 27 20.65 22.17 -36.22
CA ASN A 27 22.02 22.50 -36.70
C ASN A 27 23.08 22.06 -35.66
N PRO A 28 23.46 20.77 -35.62
CA PRO A 28 24.30 20.20 -34.56
C PRO A 28 25.75 20.69 -34.54
N ALA A 29 26.21 21.40 -35.58
CA ALA A 29 27.62 21.81 -35.73
C ALA A 29 27.90 23.29 -35.44
N THR A 30 26.89 24.11 -35.13
CA THR A 30 27.06 25.58 -35.07
C THR A 30 26.46 26.26 -33.83
N GLN A 31 25.79 25.53 -32.93
CA GLN A 31 25.25 26.08 -31.69
C GLN A 31 25.32 25.07 -30.55
N ASP A 32 25.65 25.57 -29.35
CA ASP A 32 25.43 24.85 -28.10
C ASP A 32 23.93 24.76 -27.82
N ASN A 33 23.44 23.54 -27.61
CA ASN A 33 22.03 23.29 -27.32
C ASN A 33 21.86 23.02 -25.83
N LYS A 34 20.97 23.76 -25.17
CA LYS A 34 20.52 23.44 -23.81
C LYS A 34 19.36 22.45 -23.90
N ILE A 35 19.48 21.32 -23.20
CA ILE A 35 18.45 20.28 -23.13
C ILE A 35 18.00 20.15 -21.68
N ASP A 36 16.77 20.55 -21.40
CA ASP A 36 16.16 20.35 -20.10
C ASP A 36 15.51 18.95 -20.03
N VAL A 37 15.91 18.15 -19.05
CA VAL A 37 15.39 16.79 -18.81
C VAL A 37 14.66 16.77 -17.47
N ASN A 38 13.38 16.43 -17.48
CA ASN A 38 12.63 16.20 -16.26
C ASN A 38 12.91 14.76 -15.75
N VAL A 39 13.48 14.67 -14.56
CA VAL A 39 13.89 13.42 -13.93
C VAL A 39 12.87 13.03 -12.86
N LYS A 40 12.36 11.80 -12.92
CA LYS A 40 11.33 11.29 -11.99
C LYS A 40 11.86 10.06 -11.25
N ARG A 41 11.48 9.87 -9.98
CA ARG A 41 11.71 8.60 -9.28
C ARG A 41 11.12 7.43 -10.08
N ALA A 42 11.81 6.31 -10.15
CA ALA A 42 11.35 5.09 -10.82
C ALA A 42 10.34 4.27 -9.99
N VAL A 43 10.08 4.73 -8.76
CA VAL A 43 9.15 4.14 -7.79
C VAL A 43 8.13 5.17 -7.32
N SER A 44 7.12 4.69 -6.61
CA SER A 44 6.13 5.50 -5.91
C SER A 44 6.08 5.16 -4.43
N ARG A 45 5.58 6.09 -3.63
CA ARG A 45 5.38 5.90 -2.19
C ARG A 45 3.92 5.52 -1.93
N LEU A 46 3.72 4.49 -1.11
CA LEU A 46 2.41 4.05 -0.64
C LEU A 46 2.33 4.22 0.87
N ASP A 47 1.30 4.93 1.32
CA ASP A 47 0.90 5.06 2.72
C ASP A 47 -0.49 4.44 2.90
N VAL A 48 -0.67 3.62 3.93
CA VAL A 48 -1.94 2.94 4.21
C VAL A 48 -2.41 3.32 5.60
N VAL A 49 -3.58 3.95 5.66
CA VAL A 49 -4.26 4.43 6.85
C VAL A 49 -5.49 3.54 7.08
N LEU A 50 -5.61 3.01 8.29
CA LEU A 50 -6.68 2.09 8.68
C LEU A 50 -7.61 2.74 9.69
N TYR A 51 -8.91 2.57 9.46
CA TYR A 51 -10.00 3.00 10.33
C TYR A 51 -10.77 1.77 10.80
N TYR A 52 -10.81 1.55 12.11
CA TYR A 52 -11.57 0.46 12.72
C TYR A 52 -12.91 0.99 13.22
N ASP A 53 -13.87 1.07 12.31
CA ASP A 53 -15.23 1.56 12.60
C ASP A 53 -16.10 0.47 13.25
N TRP A 54 -15.62 -0.78 13.24
CA TRP A 54 -16.26 -1.91 13.89
C TRP A 54 -15.71 -2.12 15.30
N ASP A 55 -16.56 -1.90 16.29
CA ASP A 55 -16.28 -1.95 17.74
C ASP A 55 -15.85 -3.33 18.27
N LYS A 56 -16.09 -4.39 17.50
CA LYS A 56 -15.71 -5.77 17.85
C LYS A 56 -14.25 -6.11 17.55
N LEU A 57 -13.53 -5.24 16.85
CA LEU A 57 -12.11 -5.43 16.55
C LEU A 57 -11.25 -5.25 17.81
N ILE A 58 -10.37 -6.20 18.06
CA ILE A 58 -9.40 -6.15 19.17
C ILE A 58 -7.94 -6.38 18.71
N PRO A 59 -7.47 -5.74 17.62
CA PRO A 59 -6.15 -6.00 17.07
C PRO A 59 -5.00 -5.59 18.01
N ASN A 60 -5.28 -4.71 18.97
CA ASN A 60 -4.36 -4.33 20.06
C ASN A 60 -4.10 -5.45 21.05
N GLN A 61 -5.14 -6.22 21.38
CA GLN A 61 -5.07 -7.22 22.44
C GLN A 61 -4.50 -8.55 21.93
N GLN A 62 -4.64 -8.80 20.62
CA GLN A 62 -4.36 -10.11 20.01
C GLN A 62 -3.45 -10.03 18.79
N ARG A 63 -2.74 -8.89 18.61
CA ARG A 63 -1.73 -8.63 17.57
C ARG A 63 -2.30 -8.75 16.14
N GLY A 64 -2.91 -7.67 15.66
CA GLY A 64 -3.24 -7.52 14.25
C GLY A 64 -2.00 -7.63 13.36
N LEU A 65 -2.15 -8.30 12.21
CA LEU A 65 -1.07 -8.52 11.24
C LEU A 65 -1.46 -7.98 9.87
N TYR A 66 -0.46 -7.62 9.08
CA TYR A 66 -0.63 -7.24 7.68
C TYR A 66 0.43 -7.90 6.79
N THR A 67 0.09 -8.08 5.51
CA THR A 67 1.00 -8.56 4.47
C THR A 67 0.71 -7.84 3.16
N PHE A 68 1.73 -7.29 2.52
CA PHE A 68 1.63 -6.81 1.13
C PHE A 68 1.79 -8.00 0.17
N LEU A 69 0.88 -8.19 -0.77
CA LEU A 69 0.85 -9.37 -1.63
C LEU A 69 0.81 -9.00 -3.11
N GLN A 70 1.50 -9.81 -3.91
CA GLN A 70 1.50 -9.78 -5.37
C GLN A 70 2.02 -8.48 -6.01
N PHE A 71 2.92 -7.76 -5.34
CA PHE A 71 3.52 -6.55 -5.89
C PHE A 71 4.51 -6.87 -7.02
N PRO A 72 4.66 -6.02 -8.04
CA PRO A 72 5.65 -6.23 -9.09
C PRO A 72 7.06 -6.23 -8.51
N SER A 73 7.87 -7.23 -8.86
CA SER A 73 9.25 -7.36 -8.37
C SER A 73 10.25 -6.44 -9.06
N LYS A 74 9.86 -5.85 -10.19
CA LYS A 74 10.72 -5.00 -11.03
C LYS A 74 9.96 -3.78 -11.51
N THR A 75 10.69 -2.69 -11.72
CA THR A 75 10.25 -1.51 -12.48
C THR A 75 11.00 -1.45 -13.81
N PHE A 76 10.51 -0.65 -14.75
CA PHE A 76 11.15 -0.45 -16.06
C PHE A 76 11.76 0.95 -16.18
N VAL A 77 12.79 1.08 -17.02
CA VAL A 77 13.39 2.36 -17.38
C VAL A 77 13.11 2.60 -18.86
N GLY A 78 12.24 3.59 -19.18
CA GLY A 78 11.83 3.91 -20.55
C GLY A 78 10.36 3.59 -20.83
N ALA A 79 10.05 2.36 -21.27
CA ALA A 79 8.71 1.97 -21.71
C ALA A 79 8.07 0.91 -20.80
N ASN A 80 6.75 1.00 -20.64
CA ASN A 80 5.98 0.09 -19.79
C ASN A 80 6.07 -1.35 -20.28
N ALA A 81 6.13 -2.28 -19.33
CA ALA A 81 6.33 -3.70 -19.57
C ALA A 81 5.40 -4.53 -18.67
N ASP A 82 5.11 -5.74 -19.11
CA ASP A 82 4.31 -6.69 -18.34
C ASP A 82 4.96 -7.05 -17.00
N ILE A 83 4.12 -7.35 -16.01
CA ILE A 83 4.56 -7.90 -14.73
C ILE A 83 5.06 -9.32 -14.95
N THR A 84 6.39 -9.50 -15.03
CA THR A 84 7.03 -10.81 -15.23
C THR A 84 7.38 -11.53 -13.93
N GLY A 85 7.26 -10.86 -12.78
CA GLY A 85 7.55 -11.41 -11.48
C GLY A 85 6.82 -10.65 -10.37
N ARG A 86 6.38 -11.39 -9.35
CA ARG A 86 5.64 -10.85 -8.20
C ARG A 86 6.35 -11.21 -6.91
N VAL A 87 6.24 -10.31 -5.94
CA VAL A 87 6.83 -10.45 -4.61
C VAL A 87 5.78 -10.17 -3.55
N ASP A 88 5.91 -10.95 -2.48
CA ASP A 88 5.11 -10.84 -1.27
C ASP A 88 5.98 -10.29 -0.16
N GLY A 89 5.44 -9.34 0.60
CA GLY A 89 6.02 -8.82 1.82
C GLY A 89 6.04 -9.86 2.94
N ALA A 90 6.84 -9.59 3.97
CA ALA A 90 6.76 -10.37 5.20
C ALA A 90 5.42 -10.12 5.90
N LYS A 91 4.94 -11.13 6.64
CA LYS A 91 3.81 -10.98 7.54
C LYS A 91 4.28 -10.20 8.77
N THR A 92 3.77 -8.99 8.93
CA THR A 92 4.26 -8.02 9.93
C THR A 92 3.15 -7.63 10.88
N GLN A 93 3.51 -7.37 12.14
CA GLN A 93 2.55 -6.86 13.12
C GLN A 93 2.24 -5.39 12.82
N VAL A 94 0.96 -5.03 12.88
CA VAL A 94 0.54 -3.63 12.83
C VAL A 94 1.09 -2.93 14.07
N ALA A 95 1.94 -1.91 13.87
CA ALA A 95 2.59 -1.20 14.95
C ALA A 95 1.57 -0.40 15.79
N ASP A 96 1.79 -0.41 17.11
CA ASP A 96 1.16 0.38 18.18
C ASP A 96 -0.16 1.09 17.78
N LEU A 97 -1.30 0.41 17.97
CA LEU A 97 -2.61 1.00 17.68
C LEU A 97 -3.01 1.88 18.86
N THR A 98 -2.46 3.10 18.89
CA THR A 98 -2.67 4.08 19.97
C THR A 98 -4.12 4.61 20.05
N ALA A 99 -5.00 4.20 19.16
CA ALA A 99 -6.35 4.73 19.10
C ALA A 99 -7.32 3.95 20.01
N GLN A 100 -7.81 4.66 21.01
CA GLN A 100 -9.21 4.56 21.43
C GLN A 100 -10.12 4.37 20.21
N PRO A 101 -11.20 3.55 20.29
CA PRO A 101 -12.14 3.40 19.19
C PRO A 101 -12.53 4.78 18.66
N ALA A 102 -12.37 5.01 17.35
CA ALA A 102 -12.67 6.29 16.74
C ALA A 102 -14.11 6.69 17.12
N PRO A 103 -14.38 7.96 17.50
CA PRO A 103 -15.73 8.38 17.76
C PRO A 103 -16.59 8.16 16.50
N LEU A 104 -17.72 7.47 16.66
CA LEU A 104 -18.68 7.10 15.60
C LEU A 104 -19.36 8.30 14.90
N THR A 105 -18.89 9.53 15.13
CA THR A 105 -19.44 10.74 14.52
C THR A 105 -18.67 11.07 13.24
N ALA A 106 -19.40 11.09 12.12
CA ALA A 106 -18.90 11.20 10.74
C ALA A 106 -18.12 12.48 10.38
N THR A 107 -17.93 13.42 11.31
CA THR A 107 -17.38 14.73 10.98
C THR A 107 -15.86 14.76 10.85
N ASP A 108 -15.13 13.82 11.48
CA ASP A 108 -13.68 13.61 11.25
C ASP A 108 -13.26 12.23 11.80
N PRO A 109 -13.18 11.16 10.98
CA PRO A 109 -12.72 9.86 11.46
C PRO A 109 -11.22 9.96 11.84
N VAL A 110 -10.89 9.60 13.08
CA VAL A 110 -9.48 9.56 13.55
C VAL A 110 -8.86 8.23 13.09
N PRO A 111 -7.69 8.26 12.40
CA PRO A 111 -6.98 7.04 12.04
C PRO A 111 -6.76 6.13 13.25
N THR A 112 -7.17 4.87 13.15
CA THR A 112 -6.94 3.91 14.23
C THR A 112 -5.53 3.32 14.17
N SER A 113 -4.96 3.27 12.96
CA SER A 113 -3.61 2.82 12.72
C SER A 113 -3.09 3.28 11.36
N GLU A 114 -1.77 3.33 11.23
CA GLU A 114 -1.07 3.51 9.97
C GLU A 114 -0.06 2.36 9.79
N LEU A 115 0.01 1.81 8.58
CA LEU A 115 1.06 0.88 8.22
C LEU A 115 2.33 1.67 7.83
N PRO A 116 3.53 1.11 8.06
CA PRO A 116 4.76 1.73 7.58
C PRO A 116 4.70 2.07 6.09
N SER A 117 5.11 3.29 5.75
CA SER A 117 5.23 3.73 4.36
C SER A 117 6.18 2.82 3.59
N VAL A 118 5.79 2.40 2.38
CA VAL A 118 6.61 1.54 1.52
C VAL A 118 6.82 2.16 0.14
N TYR A 119 7.92 1.77 -0.51
CA TYR A 119 8.13 2.05 -1.93
C TYR A 119 7.66 0.92 -2.81
N ILE A 120 6.94 1.27 -3.88
CA ILE A 120 6.34 0.33 -4.82
C ILE A 120 6.73 0.67 -6.26
N ASN A 121 6.88 -0.37 -7.08
CA ASN A 121 7.19 -0.23 -8.50
C ASN A 121 5.98 0.27 -9.29
N GLU A 122 6.24 0.95 -10.40
CA GLU A 122 5.22 1.31 -11.40
C GLU A 122 4.64 0.06 -12.06
N TYR A 123 3.34 0.09 -12.39
CA TYR A 123 2.71 -0.92 -13.22
C TYR A 123 1.43 -0.39 -13.86
N ASP A 124 1.07 -0.95 -15.02
CA ASP A 124 -0.23 -0.75 -15.65
C ASP A 124 -0.78 -2.09 -16.13
N ILE A 125 -1.81 -2.56 -15.44
CA ILE A 125 -2.58 -3.77 -15.80
C ILE A 125 -4.06 -3.42 -16.05
N SER A 126 -4.35 -2.15 -16.36
CA SER A 126 -5.70 -1.64 -16.61
C SER A 126 -6.41 -2.39 -17.74
N ALA A 127 -5.67 -2.79 -18.78
CA ALA A 127 -6.19 -3.56 -19.91
C ALA A 127 -6.36 -5.07 -19.63
N LYS A 128 -5.86 -5.56 -18.49
CA LYS A 128 -5.92 -6.99 -18.13
C LYS A 128 -7.08 -7.30 -17.20
N THR A 129 -7.54 -8.55 -17.20
CA THR A 129 -8.57 -9.02 -16.25
C THR A 129 -7.97 -9.40 -14.91
N ALA A 130 -8.79 -9.43 -13.85
CA ALA A 130 -8.35 -9.89 -12.53
C ALA A 130 -7.95 -11.38 -12.51
N ALA A 131 -8.50 -12.20 -13.42
CA ALA A 131 -8.15 -13.60 -13.56
C ALA A 131 -6.76 -13.82 -14.19
N THR A 132 -6.38 -12.95 -15.14
CA THR A 132 -5.08 -13.05 -15.84
C THR A 132 -3.98 -12.36 -15.05
N ASP A 133 -4.25 -11.16 -14.55
CA ASP A 133 -3.30 -10.39 -13.75
C ASP A 133 -4.05 -9.77 -12.55
N PRO A 134 -3.99 -10.41 -11.37
CA PRO A 134 -4.60 -9.86 -10.18
C PRO A 134 -3.86 -8.58 -9.77
N ALA A 135 -4.63 -7.63 -9.22
CA ALA A 135 -4.06 -6.41 -8.68
C ALA A 135 -3.33 -6.72 -7.36
N PRO A 136 -2.19 -6.06 -7.09
CA PRO A 136 -1.56 -6.13 -5.77
C PRO A 136 -2.55 -5.74 -4.67
N TYR A 137 -2.35 -6.25 -3.47
CA TYR A 137 -3.25 -5.96 -2.35
C TYR A 137 -2.53 -6.03 -1.01
N VAL A 138 -3.14 -5.40 -0.01
CA VAL A 138 -2.74 -5.55 1.39
C VAL A 138 -3.73 -6.50 2.05
N LEU A 139 -3.25 -7.61 2.58
CA LEU A 139 -4.03 -8.53 3.42
C LEU A 139 -3.89 -8.11 4.88
N LEU A 140 -5.01 -8.00 5.56
CA LEU A 140 -5.10 -7.71 6.99
C LEU A 140 -5.67 -8.94 7.71
N GLU A 141 -4.99 -9.37 8.77
CA GLU A 141 -5.48 -10.35 9.73
C GLU A 141 -5.74 -9.61 11.04
N LEU A 142 -6.99 -9.22 11.26
CA LEU A 142 -7.41 -8.44 12.42
C LEU A 142 -8.25 -9.32 13.35
N PRO A 143 -7.79 -9.57 14.59
CA PRO A 143 -8.58 -10.28 15.59
C PRO A 143 -9.87 -9.52 15.96
N ALA A 144 -10.96 -10.25 16.17
CA ALA A 144 -12.25 -9.73 16.61
C ALA A 144 -12.89 -10.60 17.70
N ILE A 145 -13.69 -10.00 18.57
CA ILE A 145 -14.59 -10.72 19.50
C ILE A 145 -16.00 -10.56 18.97
N LEU A 146 -16.60 -11.65 18.49
CA LEU A 146 -17.87 -11.54 17.78
C LEU A 146 -19.08 -11.32 18.70
N GLY A 147 -18.98 -11.65 19.98
CA GLY A 147 -20.08 -11.53 20.94
C GLY A 147 -21.35 -12.27 20.49
N ASP A 148 -22.42 -12.10 21.24
CA ASP A 148 -23.69 -12.78 20.94
C ASP A 148 -24.28 -12.34 19.60
N GLY A 149 -24.71 -13.33 18.80
CA GLY A 149 -25.58 -13.12 17.65
C GLY A 149 -24.90 -12.91 16.29
N ASN A 150 -23.63 -13.27 16.11
CA ASN A 150 -23.01 -13.27 14.79
C ASN A 150 -22.99 -14.71 14.22
N PRO A 151 -23.91 -15.08 13.30
CA PRO A 151 -23.95 -16.40 12.72
C PRO A 151 -22.80 -16.53 11.71
N LEU A 152 -21.62 -16.94 12.18
CA LEU A 152 -20.52 -17.29 11.28
C LEU A 152 -20.83 -18.50 10.38
N ASN A 153 -22.02 -19.12 10.49
CA ASN A 153 -22.51 -20.13 9.55
C ASN A 153 -24.00 -19.91 9.26
N GLY A 154 -24.31 -19.26 8.14
CA GLY A 154 -25.68 -19.21 7.62
C GLY A 154 -26.11 -20.58 7.08
N ILE A 155 -27.19 -21.13 7.64
CA ILE A 155 -28.26 -21.98 7.04
C ILE A 155 -28.98 -22.81 8.12
N PHE A 156 -28.38 -23.05 9.29
CA PHE A 156 -29.07 -23.76 10.38
C PHE A 156 -29.57 -22.78 11.46
N PRO A 157 -30.81 -22.95 11.98
CA PRO A 157 -31.22 -22.24 13.18
C PRO A 157 -30.20 -22.57 14.29
N PRO A 158 -29.81 -21.60 15.13
CA PRO A 158 -28.76 -21.82 16.11
C PRO A 158 -29.18 -22.97 17.03
N PRO A 159 -28.31 -23.98 17.29
CA PRO A 159 -28.53 -24.93 18.36
C PRO A 159 -28.76 -24.15 19.66
N ALA A 160 -29.69 -24.62 20.50
CA ALA A 160 -29.94 -24.00 21.80
C ALA A 160 -28.63 -23.98 22.62
N GLY A 161 -28.03 -22.81 22.74
CA GLY A 161 -26.65 -22.61 23.20
C GLY A 161 -25.85 -21.88 22.14
N GLY A 162 -26.13 -20.59 21.95
CA GLY A 162 -25.31 -19.73 21.11
C GLY A 162 -23.85 -19.81 21.54
N ASP A 163 -22.92 -19.68 20.61
CA ASP A 163 -21.52 -19.56 20.97
C ASP A 163 -21.28 -18.18 21.61
N PHE A 164 -21.41 -18.11 22.93
CA PHE A 164 -21.15 -16.92 23.79
C PHE A 164 -19.64 -16.62 23.93
N SER A 165 -18.84 -17.13 23.00
CA SER A 165 -17.40 -17.12 23.06
C SER A 165 -16.86 -15.69 23.00
N THR A 166 -16.18 -15.29 24.08
CA THR A 166 -15.25 -14.15 24.11
C THR A 166 -13.91 -14.47 23.44
N THR A 167 -13.77 -15.67 22.85
CA THR A 167 -12.54 -16.11 22.21
C THR A 167 -12.29 -15.27 20.96
N PRO A 168 -11.13 -14.61 20.87
CA PRO A 168 -10.75 -13.87 19.68
C PRO A 168 -10.71 -14.78 18.46
N VAL A 169 -11.42 -14.39 17.40
CA VAL A 169 -11.34 -15.03 16.09
C VAL A 169 -10.53 -14.18 15.12
N LYS A 170 -9.80 -14.85 14.23
CA LYS A 170 -9.09 -14.17 13.15
C LYS A 170 -10.09 -13.73 12.09
N SER A 171 -10.09 -12.44 11.76
CA SER A 171 -10.88 -11.89 10.67
C SER A 171 -9.96 -11.36 9.58
N TYR A 172 -10.18 -11.83 8.35
CA TYR A 172 -9.38 -11.50 7.19
C TYR A 172 -10.07 -10.49 6.29
N TYR A 173 -9.32 -9.47 5.92
CA TYR A 173 -9.73 -8.39 5.04
C TYR A 173 -8.65 -8.13 3.99
N LYS A 174 -9.02 -7.63 2.82
CA LYS A 174 -8.06 -7.23 1.79
C LYS A 174 -8.38 -5.87 1.20
N VAL A 175 -7.34 -5.06 1.04
CA VAL A 175 -7.37 -3.77 0.36
C VAL A 175 -6.72 -3.95 -1.01
N ILE A 176 -7.54 -3.94 -2.07
CA ILE A 176 -7.06 -4.18 -3.44
C ILE A 176 -6.56 -2.86 -4.03
N LEU A 177 -5.29 -2.79 -4.44
CA LEU A 177 -4.74 -1.58 -5.04
C LEU A 177 -5.33 -1.31 -6.45
N PRO A 178 -5.27 -0.06 -6.93
CA PRO A 178 -5.64 0.27 -8.30
C PRO A 178 -4.86 -0.56 -9.32
N ARG A 179 -5.47 -0.84 -10.47
CA ARG A 179 -4.83 -1.57 -11.57
C ARG A 179 -3.72 -0.78 -12.29
N LYS A 180 -3.49 0.46 -11.90
CA LYS A 180 -2.43 1.32 -12.43
C LYS A 180 -1.81 2.12 -11.29
N ILE A 181 -0.49 2.04 -11.19
CA ILE A 181 0.34 2.87 -10.32
C ILE A 181 1.35 3.54 -11.23
N GLU A 182 1.44 4.86 -11.18
CA GLU A 182 2.40 5.67 -11.90
C GLU A 182 3.60 5.93 -11.00
N ARG A 183 4.79 6.06 -11.59
CA ARG A 183 6.03 6.41 -10.88
C ARG A 183 6.01 7.85 -10.36
N ASN A 184 6.83 8.13 -9.34
CA ASN A 184 7.00 9.47 -8.76
C ASN A 184 5.69 10.08 -8.23
N CYS A 185 4.82 9.24 -7.67
CA CYS A 185 3.60 9.65 -6.99
C CYS A 185 3.63 9.16 -5.54
N ARG A 186 2.90 9.88 -4.69
CA ARG A 186 2.55 9.47 -3.33
C ARG A 186 1.07 9.08 -3.33
N TYR A 187 0.83 7.82 -2.99
CA TYR A 187 -0.49 7.23 -2.85
C TYR A 187 -0.81 7.12 -1.36
N VAL A 188 -1.91 7.74 -0.92
CA VAL A 188 -2.41 7.65 0.45
C VAL A 188 -3.76 6.95 0.41
N LEU A 189 -3.82 5.77 0.99
CA LEU A 189 -5.00 4.91 1.00
C LEU A 189 -5.65 4.94 2.39
N HIS A 190 -6.94 5.24 2.44
CA HIS A 190 -7.74 5.25 3.66
C HIS A 190 -8.76 4.10 3.61
N ALA A 191 -8.52 3.02 4.36
CA ALA A 191 -9.38 1.83 4.39
C ALA A 191 -10.19 1.74 5.68
N HIS A 192 -11.49 1.46 5.54
CA HIS A 192 -12.43 1.39 6.65
C HIS A 192 -12.89 -0.05 6.89
N VAL A 193 -12.75 -0.52 8.13
CA VAL A 193 -13.28 -1.82 8.58
C VAL A 193 -14.58 -1.60 9.32
N VAL A 194 -15.70 -1.81 8.62
CA VAL A 194 -17.05 -1.47 9.10
C VAL A 194 -17.87 -2.67 9.57
N GLY A 195 -17.32 -3.89 9.50
CA GLY A 195 -18.06 -5.10 9.82
C GLY A 195 -17.20 -6.36 9.81
N PRO A 196 -17.82 -7.56 9.91
CA PRO A 196 -17.10 -8.81 10.05
C PRO A 196 -16.28 -9.17 8.81
N GLY A 197 -15.09 -9.72 9.06
CA GLY A 197 -14.22 -10.27 8.04
C GLY A 197 -14.45 -11.76 7.80
N SER A 198 -13.61 -12.34 6.95
CA SER A 198 -13.65 -13.78 6.66
C SER A 198 -12.85 -14.57 7.70
N PRO A 199 -13.20 -15.83 8.02
CA PRO A 199 -12.39 -16.71 8.84
C PRO A 199 -11.14 -17.24 8.13
N THR A 200 -11.04 -17.08 6.80
CA THR A 200 -9.91 -17.53 5.98
C THR A 200 -9.35 -16.42 5.08
N ALA A 201 -8.04 -16.46 4.83
CA ALA A 201 -7.36 -15.48 4.00
C ALA A 201 -7.84 -15.49 2.53
N ASP A 202 -8.14 -16.65 1.95
CA ASP A 202 -8.57 -16.77 0.55
C ASP A 202 -9.93 -16.09 0.31
N GLN A 203 -10.78 -16.08 1.32
CA GLN A 203 -12.10 -15.46 1.30
C GLN A 203 -12.10 -14.06 1.94
N ALA A 204 -10.92 -13.45 2.15
CA ALA A 204 -10.80 -12.13 2.78
C ALA A 204 -11.78 -11.09 2.18
N VAL A 205 -12.48 -10.39 3.07
CA VAL A 205 -13.47 -9.37 2.70
C VAL A 205 -12.77 -8.19 2.04
N VAL A 206 -13.25 -7.76 0.88
CA VAL A 206 -12.69 -6.60 0.18
C VAL A 206 -13.15 -5.33 0.89
N LEU A 207 -12.20 -4.56 1.41
CA LEU A 207 -12.47 -3.28 2.03
C LEU A 207 -12.65 -2.20 0.96
N GLN A 208 -13.63 -1.34 1.19
CA GLN A 208 -13.70 -0.07 0.48
C GLN A 208 -12.63 0.88 1.03
N PHE A 209 -12.07 1.68 0.15
CA PHE A 209 -11.08 2.68 0.52
C PHE A 209 -11.22 3.94 -0.32
N THR A 210 -10.76 5.05 0.26
CA THR A 210 -10.52 6.29 -0.48
C THR A 210 -9.04 6.39 -0.81
N LEU A 211 -8.72 6.78 -2.05
CA LEU A 211 -7.34 6.93 -2.50
C LEU A 211 -7.07 8.38 -2.89
N THR A 212 -6.05 8.96 -2.26
CA THR A 212 -5.49 10.25 -2.66
C THR A 212 -4.18 10.02 -3.40
N VAL A 213 -4.04 10.61 -4.58
CA VAL A 213 -2.80 10.57 -5.37
C VAL A 213 -2.23 11.97 -5.48
N ARG A 214 -0.96 12.13 -5.12
CA ARG A 214 -0.23 13.40 -5.26
C ARG A 214 1.07 13.18 -6.00
N PRO A 215 1.49 14.09 -6.90
CA PRO A 215 2.85 14.08 -7.42
C PRO A 215 3.84 14.09 -6.26
N TRP A 216 4.88 13.28 -6.32
CA TRP A 216 5.95 13.31 -5.36
C TRP A 216 6.97 14.38 -5.79
N ILE A 217 6.61 15.62 -5.48
CA ILE A 217 7.38 16.81 -5.86
C ILE A 217 8.68 16.83 -5.05
N GLU A 218 9.74 17.31 -5.70
CA GLU A 218 11.06 17.51 -5.10
C GLU A 218 11.02 18.59 -4.01
N THR A 219 11.78 18.36 -2.95
CA THR A 219 12.39 19.44 -2.18
C THR A 219 13.58 19.95 -2.98
N ASN A 220 13.75 21.28 -3.08
CA ASN A 220 14.92 21.88 -3.73
C ASN A 220 16.21 21.27 -3.15
N VAL A 221 16.92 20.50 -3.96
CA VAL A 221 18.29 20.11 -3.66
C VAL A 221 19.14 21.30 -4.06
N PRO A 222 19.90 21.94 -3.14
CA PRO A 222 20.79 23.03 -3.52
C PRO A 222 21.71 22.53 -4.64
N GLY A 223 21.80 23.32 -5.71
CA GLY A 223 22.61 22.97 -6.87
C GLY A 223 24.06 22.70 -6.45
N PHE A 224 24.66 21.67 -7.05
CA PHE A 224 26.10 21.47 -6.97
C PHE A 224 26.77 22.65 -7.69
N ASP A 225 27.41 23.54 -6.93
CA ASP A 225 28.03 24.76 -7.48
C ASP A 225 29.44 24.54 -8.04
N GLY A 226 29.94 23.30 -8.01
CA GLY A 226 31.24 22.93 -8.56
C GLY A 226 32.44 23.52 -7.81
N THR A 227 32.25 24.12 -6.62
CA THR A 227 33.35 24.78 -5.89
C THR A 227 33.95 23.95 -4.75
N THR A 228 33.30 22.87 -4.31
CA THR A 228 33.85 21.97 -3.29
C THR A 228 34.66 20.83 -3.92
N HIS A 229 35.94 21.10 -4.12
CA HIS A 229 36.97 20.06 -4.15
C HIS A 229 37.24 19.61 -2.71
N GLU A 230 36.50 18.63 -2.20
CA GLU A 230 36.97 17.88 -1.04
C GLU A 230 38.09 16.95 -1.52
N ASN A 231 39.32 17.29 -1.15
CA ASN A 231 40.49 16.44 -1.33
C ASN A 231 40.25 15.11 -0.59
N ILE A 232 40.44 14.02 -1.31
CA ILE A 232 40.54 12.65 -0.78
C ILE A 232 41.69 12.58 0.23
#